data_AF-A0AA96HL20-F1
#
_entry.id   AF-A0AA96HL20-F1
#
_cell.length_a   1.000
_cell.length_b   1.000
_cell.length_c   1.000
_cell.angle_alpha   90.00
_cell.angle_beta   90.00
_cell.angle_gamma   90.00
#
_symmetry.space_group_name_H-M   'P 1'
#
loop_
_entity.id
_entity.type
_entity.pdbx_description
1 polymer ?
#
loop_
_entity_poly.entity_id
_entity_poly.type
_entity_poly.pdbx_seq_one_letter_code
_entity_poly.pdbx_strand_id
1 'polypeptide(L)'
;MTENRLMKDGLNSVAIQRIAASLSKVHKPFAANDFRQQVCKELDTLELKERVNHVIAHLYTFLPQPFSKTYRVLKQLPNVWDFGEQDDPLRGFAAWPVIDYIGEHGLEDEDLSLDLLARLTHLFSAEFAVRPFYQQNPEKTFAVAQQWAESKNYHLRRLASEGCRPRLPWGIRLKKLVADPAPIFPLLEKLKNDESEYVRKSVANNLNDISKDHPDQVIKLCKRWQKNNHPNTQWIVKHALRTLIKAGDNRVFPLLGFEASPQISLAKCTIKKRNIRVGDTLEFDLSLTAENKKQKLVVDYAIHFMKANGTTSAKVFKLREITLGAGEQITISKQHSFKPITTRKYYPGKHALSVLVNGVMLGGAEFTLL
;
A
#
# COMPACT_ATOMS: atom_id res chain seq x y z
N MET A 1 -30.29 3.80 5.58
CA MET A 1 -29.38 2.64 5.57
C MET A 1 -28.47 2.85 4.38
N THR A 2 -27.23 3.29 4.58
CA THR A 2 -26.24 3.29 3.50
C THR A 2 -26.01 1.83 3.12
N GLU A 3 -26.50 1.43 1.94
CA GLU A 3 -26.19 0.12 1.38
C GLU A 3 -24.67 -0.06 1.41
N ASN A 4 -24.25 -1.25 1.81
CA ASN A 4 -22.85 -1.58 2.02
C ASN A 4 -22.19 -1.74 0.65
N ARG A 5 -21.85 -0.60 0.02
CA ARG A 5 -21.31 -0.53 -1.34
C ARG A 5 -19.95 -1.23 -1.43
N LEU A 6 -19.82 -2.13 -2.38
CA LEU A 6 -18.58 -2.86 -2.65
C LEU A 6 -17.65 -2.02 -3.53
N MET A 7 -16.34 -2.31 -3.48
CA MET A 7 -15.36 -1.60 -4.33
C MET A 7 -15.67 -1.76 -5.83
N LYS A 8 -16.23 -2.90 -6.25
CA LYS A 8 -16.64 -3.14 -7.65
C LYS A 8 -17.70 -2.17 -8.14
N ASP A 9 -18.50 -1.59 -7.23
CA ASP A 9 -19.55 -0.63 -7.55
C ASP A 9 -18.99 0.77 -7.91
N GLY A 10 -17.67 0.96 -7.84
CA GLY A 10 -16.98 2.09 -8.46
C GLY A 10 -16.92 2.02 -9.99
N LEU A 11 -17.10 0.82 -10.55
CA LEU A 11 -17.24 0.55 -11.98
C LEU A 11 -18.64 -0.02 -12.26
N ASN A 12 -19.66 0.78 -11.98
CA ASN A 12 -21.06 0.48 -12.30
C ASN A 12 -21.48 1.16 -13.61
N SER A 13 -22.75 1.03 -14.00
CA SER A 13 -23.30 1.65 -15.22
C SER A 13 -23.12 3.18 -15.28
N VAL A 14 -23.13 3.89 -14.15
CA VAL A 14 -22.86 5.34 -14.07
C VAL A 14 -21.41 5.63 -14.45
N ALA A 15 -20.45 4.84 -13.97
CA ALA A 15 -19.05 4.94 -14.38
C ALA A 15 -18.88 4.68 -15.88
N ILE A 16 -19.58 3.70 -16.45
CA ILE A 16 -19.54 3.42 -17.91
C ILE A 16 -20.13 4.58 -18.70
N GLN A 17 -21.24 5.17 -18.25
CA GLN A 17 -21.82 6.37 -18.87
C GLN A 17 -20.84 7.54 -18.86
N ARG A 18 -20.12 7.74 -17.75
CA ARG A 18 -19.07 8.78 -17.65
C ARG A 18 -17.97 8.57 -18.68
N ILE A 19 -17.43 7.35 -18.79
CA ILE A 19 -16.41 7.00 -19.79
C ILE A 19 -16.93 7.31 -21.20
N ALA A 20 -18.13 6.81 -21.52
CA ALA A 20 -18.73 6.98 -22.85
C ALA A 20 -18.97 8.45 -23.21
N ALA A 21 -19.54 9.22 -22.27
CA ALA A 21 -19.82 10.65 -22.46
C ALA A 21 -18.53 11.45 -22.64
N SER A 22 -17.49 11.18 -21.86
CA SER A 22 -16.19 11.85 -22.02
C SER A 22 -15.53 11.50 -23.35
N LEU A 23 -15.59 10.24 -23.80
CA LEU A 23 -15.04 9.84 -25.10
C LEU A 23 -15.80 10.46 -26.29
N SER A 24 -17.14 10.51 -26.26
CA SER A 24 -17.92 11.16 -27.32
C SER A 24 -17.62 12.66 -27.48
N LYS A 25 -17.23 13.35 -26.41
CA LYS A 25 -16.83 14.77 -26.47
C LYS A 25 -15.54 15.00 -27.27
N VAL A 26 -14.62 14.03 -27.26
CA VAL A 26 -13.30 14.15 -27.92
C VAL A 26 -13.15 13.31 -29.18
N HIS A 27 -14.09 12.37 -29.41
CA HIS A 27 -14.14 11.53 -30.60
C HIS A 27 -15.58 11.37 -31.07
N LYS A 28 -16.01 12.24 -32.01
CA LYS A 28 -17.40 12.24 -32.54
C LYS A 28 -17.87 10.88 -33.08
N PRO A 29 -17.04 10.07 -33.76
CA PRO A 29 -17.43 8.73 -34.21
C PRO A 29 -17.61 7.69 -33.08
N PHE A 30 -17.31 8.02 -31.81
CA PHE A 30 -17.45 7.09 -30.71
C PHE A 30 -18.94 6.75 -30.48
N ALA A 31 -19.32 5.50 -30.76
CA ALA A 31 -20.67 4.98 -30.60
C ALA A 31 -21.01 4.73 -29.11
N ALA A 32 -21.22 5.81 -28.35
CA ALA A 32 -21.39 5.75 -26.90
C ALA A 32 -22.55 4.88 -26.41
N ASN A 33 -23.69 4.90 -27.10
CA ASN A 33 -24.85 4.08 -26.72
C ASN A 33 -24.54 2.59 -26.86
N ASP A 34 -23.92 2.19 -27.98
CA ASP A 34 -23.54 0.82 -28.25
C ASP A 34 -22.47 0.34 -27.27
N PHE A 35 -21.44 1.16 -27.03
CA PHE A 35 -20.40 0.88 -26.03
C PHE A 35 -21.03 0.62 -24.65
N ARG A 36 -21.93 1.50 -24.21
CA ARG A 36 -22.57 1.38 -22.90
C ARG A 36 -23.46 0.13 -22.82
N GLN A 37 -24.23 -0.16 -23.86
CA GLN A 37 -25.08 -1.33 -23.91
C GLN A 37 -24.27 -2.63 -23.86
N GLN A 38 -23.19 -2.72 -24.64
CA GLN A 38 -22.34 -3.91 -24.68
C GLN A 38 -21.61 -4.13 -23.36
N VAL A 39 -20.98 -3.08 -22.81
CA VAL A 39 -20.25 -3.18 -21.55
C VAL A 39 -21.18 -3.56 -20.39
N CYS A 40 -22.36 -2.93 -20.28
CA CYS A 40 -23.27 -3.16 -19.16
C CYS A 40 -23.97 -4.52 -19.17
N LYS A 41 -23.98 -5.25 -20.29
CA LYS A 41 -24.70 -6.54 -20.41
C LYS A 41 -24.26 -7.58 -19.38
N GLU A 42 -22.97 -7.62 -19.06
CA GLU A 42 -22.37 -8.64 -18.18
C GLU A 42 -21.74 -8.03 -16.92
N LEU A 43 -21.68 -6.69 -16.82
CA LEU A 43 -20.93 -5.96 -15.81
C LEU A 43 -21.26 -6.36 -14.37
N ASP A 44 -22.55 -6.61 -14.08
CA ASP A 44 -23.00 -6.93 -12.72
C ASP A 44 -22.55 -8.30 -12.23
N THR A 45 -22.25 -9.22 -13.15
CA THR A 45 -21.74 -10.57 -12.84
C THR A 45 -20.26 -10.59 -12.50
N LEU A 46 -19.52 -9.52 -12.83
CA LEU A 46 -18.07 -9.44 -12.73
C LEU A 46 -17.60 -8.83 -11.41
N GLU A 47 -16.48 -9.34 -10.89
CA GLU A 47 -15.73 -8.75 -9.78
C GLU A 47 -14.84 -7.58 -10.25
N LEU A 48 -14.28 -6.80 -9.31
CA LEU A 48 -13.66 -5.50 -9.62
C LEU A 48 -12.61 -5.54 -10.75
N LYS A 49 -11.63 -6.45 -10.71
CA LYS A 49 -10.59 -6.51 -11.76
C LYS A 49 -11.10 -7.10 -13.07
N GLU A 50 -12.12 -7.96 -13.02
CA GLU A 50 -12.79 -8.47 -14.21
C GLU A 50 -13.55 -7.33 -14.92
N ARG A 51 -14.21 -6.44 -14.17
CA ARG A 51 -14.84 -5.23 -14.72
C ARG A 51 -13.83 -4.32 -15.41
N VAL A 52 -12.64 -4.11 -14.82
CA VAL A 52 -11.57 -3.32 -15.44
C VAL A 52 -11.19 -3.92 -16.80
N ASN A 53 -10.86 -5.22 -16.84
CA ASN A 53 -10.45 -5.90 -18.06
C ASN A 53 -11.58 -5.95 -19.11
N HIS A 54 -12.82 -6.17 -18.68
CA HIS A 54 -14.00 -6.15 -19.55
C HIS A 54 -14.18 -4.81 -20.25
N VAL A 55 -14.04 -3.71 -19.50
CA VAL A 55 -14.11 -2.36 -20.09
C VAL A 55 -12.94 -2.10 -21.04
N ILE A 56 -11.71 -2.54 -20.71
CA ILE A 56 -10.55 -2.41 -21.61
C ILE A 56 -10.79 -3.13 -22.94
N ALA A 57 -11.29 -4.36 -22.91
CA ALA A 57 -11.59 -5.13 -24.11
C ALA A 57 -12.60 -4.41 -25.03
N HIS A 58 -13.62 -3.77 -24.45
CA HIS A 58 -14.56 -2.96 -25.23
C HIS A 58 -13.94 -1.63 -25.68
N LEU A 59 -13.09 -0.99 -24.88
CA LEU A 59 -12.38 0.21 -25.32
C LEU A 59 -11.54 -0.09 -26.58
N TYR A 60 -10.91 -1.27 -26.66
CA TYR A 60 -10.14 -1.68 -27.83
C TYR A 60 -10.95 -1.78 -29.12
N THR A 61 -12.20 -2.23 -29.04
CA THR A 61 -13.08 -2.36 -30.21
C THR A 61 -13.69 -1.02 -30.64
N PHE A 62 -13.89 -0.08 -29.70
CA PHE A 62 -14.53 1.21 -29.97
C PHE A 62 -13.54 2.38 -30.18
N LEU A 63 -12.28 2.24 -29.79
CA LEU A 63 -11.24 3.26 -29.99
C LEU A 63 -10.54 3.09 -31.36
N PRO A 64 -10.11 4.20 -31.98
CA PRO A 64 -9.57 4.15 -33.33
C PRO A 64 -8.16 3.55 -33.37
N GLN A 65 -7.95 2.62 -34.30
CA GLN A 65 -6.65 2.03 -34.60
C GLN A 65 -5.95 2.70 -35.81
N PRO A 66 -4.61 2.73 -35.86
CA PRO A 66 -3.65 2.20 -34.86
C PRO A 66 -3.58 3.06 -33.59
N PHE A 67 -2.82 2.62 -32.57
CA PHE A 67 -2.75 3.28 -31.25
C PHE A 67 -2.40 4.77 -31.33
N SER A 68 -1.61 5.22 -32.30
CA SER A 68 -1.38 6.66 -32.54
C SER A 68 -2.65 7.50 -32.78
N LYS A 69 -3.74 6.91 -33.32
CA LYS A 69 -5.05 7.57 -33.40
C LYS A 69 -5.76 7.57 -32.04
N THR A 70 -5.70 6.46 -31.30
CA THR A 70 -6.20 6.38 -29.92
C THR A 70 -5.51 7.42 -29.03
N TYR A 71 -4.19 7.61 -29.18
CA TYR A 71 -3.42 8.64 -28.49
C TYR A 71 -4.01 10.04 -28.67
N ARG A 72 -4.37 10.42 -29.90
CA ARG A 72 -4.97 11.73 -30.19
C ARG A 72 -6.31 11.94 -29.49
N VAL A 73 -7.07 10.85 -29.26
CA VAL A 73 -8.34 10.87 -28.52
C VAL A 73 -8.06 10.99 -27.02
N LEU A 74 -7.31 10.04 -26.44
CA LEU A 74 -7.10 9.96 -25.00
C LEU A 74 -6.33 11.15 -24.44
N LYS A 75 -5.44 11.76 -25.22
CA LYS A 75 -4.71 12.98 -24.83
C LYS A 75 -5.63 14.15 -24.48
N GLN A 76 -6.83 14.21 -25.07
CA GLN A 76 -7.81 15.29 -24.84
C GLN A 76 -8.72 15.04 -23.65
N LEU A 77 -8.79 13.80 -23.13
CA LEU A 77 -9.72 13.42 -22.07
C LEU A 77 -9.62 14.25 -20.79
N PRO A 78 -8.43 14.63 -20.28
CA PRO A 78 -8.34 15.47 -19.09
C PRO A 78 -9.16 16.76 -19.15
N ASN A 79 -9.35 17.33 -20.34
CA ASN A 79 -10.04 18.61 -20.53
C ASN A 79 -11.57 18.47 -20.45
N VAL A 80 -12.09 17.25 -20.59
CA VAL A 80 -13.54 16.97 -20.66
C VAL A 80 -14.00 15.92 -19.65
N TRP A 81 -13.08 15.47 -18.78
CA TRP A 81 -13.35 14.40 -17.83
C TRP A 81 -14.36 14.87 -16.79
N ASP A 82 -15.44 14.12 -16.63
CA ASP A 82 -16.34 14.30 -15.51
C ASP A 82 -15.73 13.61 -14.27
N PHE A 83 -15.42 14.39 -13.23
CA PHE A 83 -14.82 13.87 -12.00
C PHE A 83 -15.83 13.17 -11.07
N GLY A 84 -17.12 13.23 -11.39
CA GLY A 84 -18.20 12.70 -10.56
C GLY A 84 -18.45 13.49 -9.29
N GLU A 85 -19.42 13.03 -8.51
CA GLU A 85 -19.82 13.65 -7.24
C GLU A 85 -18.70 13.62 -6.21
N GLN A 86 -18.52 14.71 -5.46
CA GLN A 86 -17.40 14.84 -4.51
C GLN A 86 -17.50 13.91 -3.30
N ASP A 87 -18.71 13.51 -2.94
CA ASP A 87 -19.01 12.61 -1.83
C ASP A 87 -18.91 11.12 -2.21
N ASP A 88 -18.79 10.78 -3.49
CA ASP A 88 -18.56 9.40 -3.94
C ASP A 88 -17.07 9.03 -3.81
N PRO A 89 -16.68 8.18 -2.83
CA PRO A 89 -15.28 7.79 -2.62
C PRO A 89 -14.72 6.92 -3.75
N LEU A 90 -15.58 6.34 -4.60
CA LEU A 90 -15.19 5.46 -5.70
C LEU A 90 -15.24 6.18 -7.07
N ARG A 91 -15.57 7.47 -7.10
CA ARG A 91 -15.78 8.24 -8.35
C ARG A 91 -14.62 8.14 -9.36
N GLY A 92 -13.39 8.03 -8.87
CA GLY A 92 -12.19 7.95 -9.70
C GLY A 92 -12.05 6.62 -10.47
N PHE A 93 -12.75 5.56 -10.06
CA PHE A 93 -12.60 4.23 -10.65
C PHE A 93 -12.96 4.21 -12.14
N ALA A 94 -13.86 5.09 -12.60
CA ALA A 94 -14.21 5.23 -14.00
C ALA A 94 -12.98 5.50 -14.91
N ALA A 95 -11.95 6.19 -14.41
CA ALA A 95 -10.75 6.47 -15.19
C ALA A 95 -9.79 5.26 -15.24
N TRP A 96 -9.93 4.29 -14.34
CA TRP A 96 -9.02 3.15 -14.24
C TRP A 96 -8.91 2.34 -15.53
N PRO A 97 -9.98 1.77 -16.12
CA PRO A 97 -9.85 0.99 -17.36
C PRO A 97 -9.34 1.83 -18.54
N VAL A 98 -9.63 3.13 -18.59
CA VAL A 98 -9.11 4.02 -19.64
C VAL A 98 -7.59 4.18 -19.53
N ILE A 99 -7.05 4.22 -18.31
CA ILE A 99 -5.62 4.31 -18.07
C ILE A 99 -4.94 2.95 -18.29
N ASP A 100 -5.50 1.87 -17.76
CA ASP A 100 -4.94 0.52 -17.89
C ASP A 100 -4.97 0.01 -19.35
N TYR A 101 -5.92 0.49 -20.18
CA TYR A 101 -5.91 0.29 -21.64
C TYR A 101 -4.55 0.61 -22.28
N ILE A 102 -3.86 1.66 -21.82
CA ILE A 102 -2.56 2.07 -22.36
C ILE A 102 -1.48 1.02 -22.05
N GLY A 103 -1.53 0.40 -20.88
CA GLY A 103 -0.60 -0.67 -20.50
C GLY A 103 -0.83 -1.97 -21.26
N GLU A 104 -2.04 -2.17 -21.79
CA GLU A 104 -2.43 -3.38 -22.53
C GLU A 104 -2.25 -3.24 -24.04
N HIS A 105 -2.59 -2.07 -24.61
CA HIS A 105 -2.62 -1.85 -26.07
C HIS A 105 -1.62 -0.80 -26.58
N GLY A 106 -0.82 -0.20 -25.69
CA GLY A 106 0.13 0.86 -26.04
C GLY A 106 1.61 0.46 -25.99
N LEU A 107 1.91 -0.83 -25.82
CA LEU A 107 3.28 -1.32 -25.61
C LEU A 107 4.23 -1.12 -26.81
N GLU A 108 3.69 -1.10 -28.03
CA GLU A 108 4.48 -0.90 -29.25
C GLU A 108 4.83 0.59 -29.49
N ASP A 109 4.05 1.51 -28.93
CA ASP A 109 4.19 2.97 -29.06
C ASP A 109 4.63 3.61 -27.73
N GLU A 110 5.75 3.13 -27.15
CA GLU A 110 6.17 3.45 -25.77
C GLU A 110 6.19 4.95 -25.43
N ASP A 111 6.67 5.82 -26.34
CA ASP A 111 6.74 7.27 -26.09
C ASP A 111 5.36 7.92 -25.97
N LEU A 112 4.43 7.54 -26.86
CA LEU A 112 3.06 8.03 -26.82
C LEU A 112 2.35 7.52 -25.57
N SER A 113 2.59 6.26 -25.21
CA SER A 113 2.00 5.64 -24.03
C SER A 113 2.48 6.29 -22.74
N LEU A 114 3.79 6.46 -22.56
CA LEU A 114 4.33 7.10 -21.35
C LEU A 114 3.86 8.57 -21.23
N ASP A 115 3.72 9.31 -22.33
CA ASP A 115 3.11 10.65 -22.34
C ASP A 115 1.64 10.60 -21.89
N LEU A 116 0.83 9.65 -22.38
CA LEU A 116 -0.56 9.51 -21.94
C LEU A 116 -0.67 9.12 -20.46
N LEU A 117 0.14 8.18 -19.98
CA LEU A 117 0.15 7.79 -18.57
C LEU A 117 0.43 9.00 -17.67
N ALA A 118 1.40 9.83 -18.06
CA ALA A 118 1.70 11.07 -17.35
C ALA A 118 0.51 12.05 -17.35
N ARG A 119 -0.20 12.18 -18.47
CA ARG A 119 -1.37 13.06 -18.58
C ARG A 119 -2.56 12.58 -17.78
N LEU A 120 -2.81 11.27 -17.77
CA LEU A 120 -4.05 10.69 -17.23
C LEU A 120 -3.93 10.26 -15.77
N THR A 121 -2.72 10.12 -15.21
CA THR A 121 -2.54 9.58 -13.84
C THR A 121 -3.23 10.39 -12.73
N HIS A 122 -3.58 11.66 -12.97
CA HIS A 122 -4.31 12.48 -11.99
C HIS A 122 -5.81 12.20 -11.96
N LEU A 123 -6.37 11.54 -12.98
CA LEU A 123 -7.79 11.14 -13.03
C LEU A 123 -8.07 9.97 -12.09
N PHE A 124 -7.08 9.09 -11.91
CA PHE A 124 -7.11 7.98 -10.95
C PHE A 124 -5.68 7.61 -10.53
N SER A 125 -5.00 6.79 -11.34
CA SER A 125 -3.60 6.44 -11.20
C SER A 125 -3.13 5.62 -12.40
N ALA A 126 -1.91 5.87 -12.88
CA ALA A 126 -1.24 5.02 -13.89
C ALA A 126 -0.34 3.93 -13.27
N GLU A 127 -0.45 3.67 -11.97
CA GLU A 127 0.45 2.77 -11.23
C GLU A 127 0.45 1.33 -11.72
N PHE A 128 -0.65 0.86 -12.32
CA PHE A 128 -0.75 -0.48 -12.91
C PHE A 128 -0.32 -0.46 -14.38
N ALA A 129 -0.85 0.49 -15.15
CA ALA A 129 -0.59 0.65 -16.57
C ALA A 129 0.89 0.91 -16.93
N VAL A 130 1.68 1.52 -16.05
CA VAL A 130 3.11 1.77 -16.31
C VAL A 130 3.98 0.51 -16.17
N ARG A 131 3.48 -0.53 -15.50
CA ARG A 131 4.28 -1.70 -15.09
C ARG A 131 4.73 -2.58 -16.25
N PRO A 132 3.92 -2.83 -17.29
CA PRO A 132 4.38 -3.52 -18.51
C PRO A 132 5.61 -2.85 -19.14
N PHE A 133 5.66 -1.52 -19.17
CA PHE A 133 6.82 -0.78 -19.70
C PHE A 133 8.10 -1.02 -18.90
N TYR A 134 8.02 -1.11 -17.56
CA TYR A 134 9.17 -1.52 -16.74
C TYR A 134 9.64 -2.96 -17.02
N GLN A 135 8.77 -3.85 -17.50
CA GLN A 135 9.16 -5.22 -17.87
C GLN A 135 9.79 -5.29 -19.25
N GLN A 136 9.24 -4.53 -20.21
CA GLN A 136 9.66 -4.49 -21.61
C GLN A 136 10.94 -3.66 -21.79
N ASN A 137 10.94 -2.40 -21.35
CA ASN A 137 12.04 -1.47 -21.54
C ASN A 137 12.33 -0.68 -20.24
N PRO A 138 12.97 -1.32 -19.24
CA PRO A 138 13.23 -0.70 -17.94
C PRO A 138 14.07 0.57 -18.05
N GLU A 139 15.12 0.58 -18.88
CA GLU A 139 16.03 1.72 -19.02
C GLU A 139 15.28 2.99 -19.44
N LYS A 140 14.51 2.90 -20.54
CA LYS A 140 13.69 4.00 -21.03
C LYS A 140 12.63 4.42 -20.01
N THR A 141 11.94 3.45 -19.40
CA THR A 141 10.88 3.74 -18.42
C THR A 141 11.43 4.44 -17.18
N PHE A 142 12.60 4.03 -16.67
CA PHE A 142 13.27 4.71 -15.57
C PHE A 142 13.75 6.11 -15.95
N ALA A 143 14.24 6.32 -17.18
CA ALA A 143 14.61 7.65 -17.64
C ALA A 143 13.42 8.62 -17.62
N VAL A 144 12.25 8.18 -18.07
CA VAL A 144 11.01 8.97 -18.00
C VAL A 144 10.54 9.16 -16.54
N ALA A 145 10.59 8.13 -15.71
CA ALA A 145 10.22 8.23 -14.30
C ALA A 145 11.11 9.24 -13.54
N GLN A 146 12.40 9.35 -13.91
CA GLN A 146 13.30 10.34 -13.32
C GLN A 146 12.86 11.77 -13.64
N GLN A 147 12.34 12.02 -14.84
CA GLN A 147 11.75 13.32 -15.20
C GLN A 147 10.45 13.57 -14.42
N TRP A 148 9.61 12.54 -14.26
CA TRP A 148 8.39 12.65 -13.46
C TRP A 148 8.66 13.00 -11.99
N ALA A 149 9.74 12.46 -11.43
CA ALA A 149 10.16 12.74 -10.06
C ALA A 149 10.55 14.21 -9.81
N GLU A 150 10.87 14.96 -10.88
CA GLU A 150 11.19 16.40 -10.82
C GLU A 150 9.99 17.31 -11.12
N SER A 151 8.84 16.72 -11.48
CA SER A 151 7.66 17.49 -11.86
C SER A 151 7.08 18.31 -10.70
N LYS A 152 6.55 19.50 -11.01
CA LYS A 152 5.70 20.27 -10.07
C LYS A 152 4.41 19.51 -9.70
N ASN A 153 3.94 18.60 -10.55
CA ASN A 153 2.74 17.80 -10.30
C ASN A 153 3.07 16.62 -9.38
N TYR A 154 2.50 16.62 -8.17
CA TYR A 154 2.71 15.56 -7.18
C TYR A 154 2.16 14.19 -7.62
N HIS A 155 1.18 14.13 -8.54
CA HIS A 155 0.70 12.86 -9.10
C HIS A 155 1.79 12.18 -9.94
N LEU A 156 2.57 12.95 -10.70
CA LEU A 156 3.69 12.43 -11.49
C LEU A 156 4.84 11.97 -10.58
N ARG A 157 5.20 12.77 -9.59
CA ARG A 157 6.21 12.38 -8.60
C ARG A 157 5.81 11.12 -7.85
N ARG A 158 4.52 11.00 -7.49
CA ARG A 158 3.99 9.78 -6.87
C ARG A 158 4.03 8.61 -7.85
N LEU A 159 3.64 8.77 -9.11
CA LEU A 159 3.70 7.72 -10.12
C LEU A 159 5.14 7.21 -10.32
N ALA A 160 6.13 8.10 -10.32
CA ALA A 160 7.54 7.75 -10.42
C ALA A 160 7.98 6.77 -9.32
N SER A 161 7.55 7.01 -8.07
CA SER A 161 7.82 6.12 -6.94
C SER A 161 6.90 4.88 -6.92
N GLU A 162 5.61 5.03 -7.19
CA GLU A 162 4.63 3.96 -7.01
C GLU A 162 4.69 2.93 -8.14
N GLY A 163 4.82 3.40 -9.38
CA GLY A 163 4.82 2.56 -10.58
C GLY A 163 5.94 1.54 -10.59
N CYS A 164 7.10 1.88 -10.04
CA CYS A 164 8.26 0.99 -9.94
C CYS A 164 8.29 0.13 -8.67
N ARG A 165 7.25 0.17 -7.80
CA ARG A 165 7.21 -0.66 -6.59
C ARG A 165 7.38 -2.15 -6.92
N PRO A 166 8.33 -2.86 -6.30
CA PRO A 166 8.56 -4.28 -6.61
C PRO A 166 7.33 -5.16 -6.33
N ARG A 167 6.57 -4.83 -5.26
CA ARG A 167 5.45 -5.64 -4.72
C ARG A 167 4.15 -4.81 -4.57
N LEU A 168 3.82 -4.00 -5.57
CA LEU A 168 2.57 -3.23 -5.60
C LEU A 168 1.35 -4.15 -5.44
N PRO A 169 0.46 -3.91 -4.46
CA PRO A 169 -0.81 -4.65 -4.33
C PRO A 169 -1.63 -4.53 -5.61
N TRP A 170 -2.31 -5.62 -6.02
CA TRP A 170 -3.13 -5.71 -7.25
C TRP A 170 -2.41 -5.50 -8.58
N GLY A 171 -1.19 -4.95 -8.58
CA GLY A 171 -0.34 -4.85 -9.76
C GLY A 171 0.47 -6.12 -10.01
N ILE A 172 0.91 -6.29 -11.25
CA ILE A 172 1.85 -7.34 -11.62
C ILE A 172 3.15 -7.21 -10.81
N ARG A 173 3.72 -8.30 -10.30
CA ARG A 173 4.99 -8.22 -9.55
C ARG A 173 6.15 -7.95 -10.52
N LEU A 174 6.92 -6.89 -10.27
CA LEU A 174 8.11 -6.56 -11.09
C LEU A 174 9.29 -7.42 -10.62
N LYS A 175 9.32 -8.69 -11.05
CA LYS A 175 10.29 -9.71 -10.58
C LYS A 175 11.75 -9.24 -10.70
N LYS A 176 12.13 -8.57 -11.79
CA LYS A 176 13.48 -8.01 -11.97
C LYS A 176 13.83 -6.99 -10.87
N LEU A 177 12.88 -6.13 -10.48
CA LEU A 177 13.07 -5.16 -9.40
C LEU A 177 12.95 -5.74 -7.99
N VAL A 178 12.31 -6.92 -7.85
CA VAL A 178 12.39 -7.71 -6.61
C VAL A 178 13.78 -8.32 -6.46
N ALA A 179 14.36 -8.83 -7.55
CA ALA A 179 15.70 -9.41 -7.55
C ALA A 179 16.78 -8.34 -7.35
N ASP A 180 16.70 -7.22 -8.07
CA ASP A 180 17.63 -6.10 -7.97
C ASP A 180 16.87 -4.75 -7.89
N PRO A 181 16.79 -4.13 -6.70
CA PRO A 181 16.13 -2.84 -6.51
C PRO A 181 17.03 -1.64 -6.85
N ALA A 182 18.28 -1.84 -7.29
CA ALA A 182 19.23 -0.75 -7.53
C ALA A 182 18.69 0.40 -8.40
N PRO A 183 17.94 0.14 -9.51
CA PRO A 183 17.37 1.21 -10.35
C PRO A 183 16.36 2.11 -9.63
N ILE A 184 15.74 1.64 -8.54
CA ILE A 184 14.70 2.38 -7.82
C ILE A 184 15.32 3.46 -6.92
N PHE A 185 16.48 3.19 -6.30
CA PHE A 185 17.03 4.08 -5.27
C PHE A 185 17.29 5.52 -5.72
N PRO A 186 17.79 5.80 -6.94
CA PRO A 186 17.94 7.18 -7.43
C PRO A 186 16.63 7.99 -7.43
N LEU A 187 15.50 7.37 -7.78
CA LEU A 187 14.18 8.01 -7.73
C LEU A 187 13.79 8.34 -6.29
N LEU A 188 13.94 7.38 -5.38
CA LEU A 188 13.57 7.56 -3.98
C LEU A 188 14.47 8.61 -3.30
N GLU A 189 15.74 8.70 -3.71
CA GLU A 189 16.69 9.71 -3.23
C GLU A 189 16.27 11.14 -3.61
N LYS A 190 15.69 11.34 -4.81
CA LYS A 190 15.11 12.63 -5.23
C LYS A 190 13.85 12.97 -4.40
N LEU A 191 13.01 11.98 -4.11
CA LEU A 191 11.70 12.16 -3.49
C LEU A 191 11.70 12.10 -1.95
N LYS A 192 12.85 11.87 -1.30
CA LYS A 192 12.95 11.65 0.15
C LYS A 192 12.47 12.82 1.02
N ASN A 193 12.45 14.04 0.48
CA ASN A 193 12.01 15.25 1.19
C ASN A 193 10.68 15.83 0.69
N ASP A 194 9.97 15.12 -0.21
CA ASP A 194 8.78 15.63 -0.89
C ASP A 194 7.74 16.23 0.06
N GLU A 195 7.21 17.40 -0.29
CA GLU A 195 6.19 18.12 0.48
C GLU A 195 4.83 17.42 0.48
N SER A 196 4.53 16.64 -0.57
CA SER A 196 3.28 15.90 -0.68
C SER A 196 3.31 14.63 0.16
N GLU A 197 2.39 14.51 1.13
CA GLU A 197 2.23 13.27 1.90
C GLU A 197 1.89 12.07 1.00
N TYR A 198 1.18 12.31 -0.11
CA TYR A 198 0.84 11.27 -1.08
C TYR A 198 2.10 10.67 -1.73
N VAL A 199 3.08 11.50 -2.07
CA VAL A 199 4.38 11.05 -2.58
C VAL A 199 5.19 10.35 -1.48
N ARG A 200 5.27 10.94 -0.27
CA ARG A 200 6.01 10.32 0.85
C ARG A 200 5.48 8.93 1.21
N LYS A 201 4.15 8.74 1.20
CA LYS A 201 3.51 7.43 1.41
C LYS A 201 4.00 6.41 0.37
N SER A 202 4.08 6.82 -0.89
CA SER A 202 4.61 5.97 -1.97
C SER A 202 6.06 5.58 -1.72
N VAL A 203 6.93 6.55 -1.43
CA VAL A 203 8.36 6.30 -1.16
C VAL A 203 8.53 5.33 0.01
N ALA A 204 7.81 5.56 1.11
CA ALA A 204 7.84 4.68 2.27
C ALA A 204 7.30 3.27 1.98
N ASN A 205 6.27 3.16 1.14
CA ASN A 205 5.75 1.86 0.70
C ASN A 205 6.71 1.12 -0.22
N ASN A 206 7.40 1.84 -1.12
CA ASN A 206 8.41 1.27 -2.00
C ASN A 206 9.59 0.71 -1.19
N LEU A 207 10.16 1.50 -0.28
CA LEU A 207 11.20 1.03 0.63
C LEU A 207 10.75 -0.16 1.50
N ASN A 208 9.50 -0.15 1.97
CA ASN A 208 8.96 -1.27 2.74
C ASN A 208 8.71 -2.53 1.89
N ASP A 209 8.52 -2.39 0.58
CA ASP A 209 8.46 -3.53 -0.33
C ASP A 209 9.87 -4.09 -0.57
N ILE A 210 10.86 -3.23 -0.78
CA ILE A 210 12.27 -3.63 -0.94
C ILE A 210 12.78 -4.32 0.33
N SER A 211 12.43 -3.83 1.52
CA SER A 211 12.94 -4.37 2.79
C SER A 211 12.53 -5.82 3.10
N LYS A 212 11.53 -6.35 2.38
CA LYS A 212 11.11 -7.75 2.49
C LYS A 212 12.11 -8.73 1.89
N ASP A 213 12.92 -8.28 0.92
CA ASP A 213 13.90 -9.08 0.18
C ASP A 213 15.33 -8.57 0.38
N HIS A 214 15.49 -7.25 0.55
CA HIS A 214 16.79 -6.56 0.66
C HIS A 214 16.86 -5.67 1.91
N PRO A 215 16.68 -6.21 3.13
CA PRO A 215 16.63 -5.42 4.36
C PRO A 215 17.91 -4.60 4.58
N ASP A 216 19.08 -5.17 4.28
CA ASP A 216 20.38 -4.53 4.51
C ASP A 216 20.56 -3.26 3.67
N GLN A 217 20.12 -3.29 2.41
CA GLN A 217 20.17 -2.14 1.51
C GLN A 217 19.28 -1.00 2.02
N VAL A 218 18.05 -1.32 2.45
CA VAL A 218 17.11 -0.33 3.00
C VAL A 218 17.62 0.23 4.32
N ILE A 219 18.14 -0.60 5.23
CA ILE A 219 18.71 -0.14 6.51
C ILE A 219 19.90 0.79 6.26
N LYS A 220 20.81 0.43 5.33
CA LYS A 220 21.95 1.28 4.95
C LYS A 220 21.50 2.62 4.39
N LEU A 221 20.48 2.64 3.54
CA LEU A 221 19.89 3.86 3.00
C LEU A 221 19.28 4.72 4.10
N CYS A 222 18.42 4.14 4.95
CA CYS A 222 17.79 4.84 6.06
C CYS A 222 18.79 5.41 7.05
N LYS A 223 19.89 4.70 7.34
CA LYS A 223 21.03 5.21 8.13
C LYS A 223 21.63 6.48 7.53
N ARG A 224 21.84 6.51 6.20
CA ARG A 224 22.33 7.70 5.50
C ARG A 224 21.33 8.84 5.58
N TRP A 225 20.05 8.55 5.33
CA TRP A 225 18.97 9.54 5.32
C TRP A 225 18.71 10.18 6.69
N GLN A 226 18.85 9.43 7.78
CA GLN A 226 18.68 9.97 9.13
C GLN A 226 19.66 11.11 9.46
N LYS A 227 20.83 11.15 8.81
CA LYS A 227 21.81 12.24 8.99
C LYS A 227 21.30 13.60 8.48
N ASN A 228 20.32 13.63 7.59
CA ASN A 228 19.74 14.87 7.03
C ASN A 228 18.85 15.61 8.05
N ASN A 229 18.32 14.91 9.06
CA ASN A 229 17.41 15.45 10.08
C ASN A 229 16.15 16.17 9.54
N HIS A 230 15.81 15.99 8.26
CA HIS A 230 14.61 16.59 7.66
C HIS A 230 13.34 15.85 8.11
N PRO A 231 12.28 16.54 8.60
CA PRO A 231 11.08 15.89 9.14
C PRO A 231 10.39 14.92 8.17
N ASN A 232 10.25 15.32 6.89
CA ASN A 232 9.69 14.46 5.85
C ASN A 232 10.49 13.16 5.65
N THR A 233 11.83 13.23 5.61
CA THR A 233 12.68 12.05 5.51
C THR A 233 12.52 11.15 6.74
N GLN A 234 12.49 11.72 7.96
CA GLN A 234 12.31 10.95 9.19
C GLN A 234 10.97 10.21 9.21
N TRP A 235 9.92 10.87 8.74
CA TRP A 235 8.60 10.27 8.56
C TRP A 235 8.69 9.09 7.56
N ILE A 236 9.33 9.27 6.41
CA ILE A 236 9.50 8.19 5.44
C ILE A 236 10.26 7.01 6.05
N VAL A 237 11.38 7.24 6.74
CA VAL A 237 12.19 6.19 7.37
C VAL A 237 11.36 5.39 8.38
N LYS A 238 10.60 6.07 9.25
CA LYS A 238 9.71 5.40 10.23
C LYS A 238 8.68 4.49 9.54
N HIS A 239 8.07 4.97 8.46
CA HIS A 239 7.07 4.20 7.72
C HIS A 239 7.68 3.08 6.87
N ALA A 240 8.86 3.30 6.27
CA ALA A 240 9.59 2.34 5.44
C ALA A 240 10.03 1.10 6.22
N LEU A 241 10.45 1.28 7.48
CA LEU A 241 11.00 0.20 8.31
C LEU A 241 9.92 -0.60 9.07
N ARG A 242 8.63 -0.27 8.92
CA ARG A 242 7.54 -0.86 9.72
C ARG A 242 7.49 -2.40 9.71
N THR A 243 7.82 -3.04 8.60
CA THR A 243 7.90 -4.51 8.53
C THR A 243 9.07 -5.03 9.36
N LEU A 244 10.24 -4.41 9.24
CA LEU A 244 11.45 -4.78 10.00
C LEU A 244 11.29 -4.54 11.51
N ILE A 245 10.62 -3.43 11.89
CA ILE A 245 10.29 -3.16 13.29
C ILE A 245 9.40 -4.30 13.84
N LYS A 246 8.38 -4.72 13.09
CA LYS A 246 7.49 -5.81 13.50
C LYS A 246 8.18 -7.18 13.48
N ALA A 247 9.21 -7.35 12.65
CA ALA A 247 10.05 -8.54 12.64
C ALA A 247 11.08 -8.54 13.79
N GLY A 248 11.23 -7.42 14.52
CA GLY A 248 12.16 -7.29 15.62
C GLY A 248 13.62 -7.13 15.20
N ASP A 249 13.89 -6.61 13.99
CA ASP A 249 15.26 -6.35 13.54
C ASP A 249 15.94 -5.28 14.42
N ASN A 250 16.89 -5.68 15.26
CA ASN A 250 17.51 -4.80 16.25
C ASN A 250 18.21 -3.57 15.61
N ARG A 251 18.58 -3.64 14.33
CA ARG A 251 19.30 -2.59 13.61
C ARG A 251 18.42 -1.38 13.28
N VAL A 252 17.09 -1.53 13.29
CA VAL A 252 16.16 -0.44 12.92
C VAL A 252 15.74 0.45 14.08
N PHE A 253 15.77 -0.05 15.32
CA PHE A 253 15.33 0.71 16.50
C PHE A 253 16.19 1.96 16.75
N PRO A 254 17.54 1.91 16.68
CA PRO A 254 18.38 3.10 16.83
C PRO A 254 18.10 4.18 15.78
N LEU A 255 17.67 3.78 14.57
CA LEU A 255 17.33 4.72 13.49
C LEU A 255 16.08 5.54 13.79
N LEU A 256 15.30 5.16 14.80
CA LEU A 256 14.07 5.83 15.20
C LEU A 256 14.22 6.48 16.59
N GLY A 257 15.46 6.51 17.12
CA GLY A 257 15.79 7.03 18.44
C GLY A 257 15.37 6.10 19.58
N PHE A 258 15.13 4.82 19.31
CA PHE A 258 14.89 3.82 20.34
C PHE A 258 16.21 3.17 20.78
N GLU A 259 16.22 2.68 22.01
CA GLU A 259 17.38 2.03 22.61
C GLU A 259 17.80 0.75 21.84
N ALA A 260 19.10 0.61 21.53
CA ALA A 260 19.62 -0.56 20.82
C ALA A 260 19.60 -1.83 21.68
N SER A 261 19.84 -1.67 22.98
CA SER A 261 19.87 -2.73 23.99
C SER A 261 19.08 -2.27 25.21
N PRO A 262 17.74 -2.41 25.17
CA PRO A 262 16.88 -1.95 26.26
C PRO A 262 17.13 -2.75 27.53
N GLN A 263 17.22 -2.06 28.67
CA GLN A 263 17.37 -2.66 30.01
C GLN A 263 16.02 -2.57 30.71
N ILE A 264 15.12 -3.45 30.32
CA ILE A 264 13.71 -3.42 30.68
C ILE A 264 13.27 -4.83 31.08
N SER A 265 12.52 -4.92 32.17
CA SER A 265 11.93 -6.17 32.63
C SER A 265 10.41 -6.13 32.53
N LEU A 266 9.81 -7.29 32.23
CA LEU A 266 8.37 -7.48 32.29
C LEU A 266 8.00 -7.94 33.70
N ALA A 267 7.58 -7.00 34.55
CA ALA A 267 7.18 -7.28 35.92
C ALA A 267 5.90 -8.12 36.00
N LYS A 268 4.95 -7.89 35.08
CA LYS A 268 3.66 -8.60 35.06
C LYS A 268 3.07 -8.64 33.65
N CYS A 269 2.47 -9.75 33.27
CA CYS A 269 1.56 -9.84 32.13
C CYS A 269 0.37 -10.72 32.53
N THR A 270 -0.84 -10.17 32.53
CA THR A 270 -2.04 -10.85 33.02
C THR A 270 -3.16 -10.75 32.00
N ILE A 271 -3.78 -11.89 31.70
CA ILE A 271 -5.00 -11.97 30.89
C ILE A 271 -6.18 -12.06 31.86
N LYS A 272 -7.18 -11.19 31.70
CA LYS A 272 -8.35 -11.16 32.62
C LYS A 272 -9.22 -12.41 32.53
N LYS A 273 -9.43 -12.93 31.31
CA LYS A 273 -10.20 -14.16 31.04
C LYS A 273 -9.41 -15.08 30.11
N ARG A 274 -9.09 -16.28 30.57
CA ARG A 274 -8.28 -17.24 29.79
C ARG A 274 -9.05 -18.06 28.78
N ASN A 275 -10.39 -18.07 28.82
CA ASN A 275 -11.24 -18.74 27.83
C ASN A 275 -12.05 -17.67 27.07
N ILE A 276 -11.75 -17.48 25.79
CA ILE A 276 -12.35 -16.46 24.92
C ILE A 276 -13.20 -17.15 23.86
N ARG A 277 -14.41 -16.67 23.56
CA ARG A 277 -15.19 -17.19 22.43
C ARG A 277 -14.90 -16.35 21.17
N VAL A 278 -15.06 -16.93 19.99
CA VAL A 278 -15.07 -16.14 18.75
C VAL A 278 -16.17 -15.07 18.84
N GLY A 279 -15.83 -13.82 18.53
CA GLY A 279 -16.71 -12.66 18.76
C GLY A 279 -16.36 -11.82 19.99
N ASP A 280 -15.76 -12.43 21.01
CA ASP A 280 -15.38 -11.75 22.25
C ASP A 280 -14.09 -10.92 22.09
N THR A 281 -13.69 -10.29 23.20
CA THR A 281 -12.46 -9.50 23.31
C THR A 281 -11.55 -10.12 24.36
N LEU A 282 -10.28 -10.29 24.00
CA LEU A 282 -9.20 -10.60 24.94
C LEU A 282 -8.75 -9.30 25.62
N GLU A 283 -8.85 -9.25 26.95
CA GLU A 283 -8.33 -8.15 27.76
C GLU A 283 -7.09 -8.57 28.54
N PHE A 284 -6.05 -7.75 28.50
CA PHE A 284 -4.81 -8.02 29.21
C PHE A 284 -4.13 -6.74 29.70
N ASP A 285 -3.37 -6.91 30.77
CA ASP A 285 -2.54 -5.88 31.39
C ASP A 285 -1.08 -6.33 31.35
N LEU A 286 -0.17 -5.38 31.12
CA LEU A 286 1.27 -5.61 31.24
C LEU A 286 1.93 -4.48 32.04
N SER A 287 2.94 -4.82 32.82
CA SER A 287 3.73 -3.88 33.61
C SER A 287 5.20 -4.02 33.24
N LEU A 288 5.81 -2.92 32.83
CA LEU A 288 7.22 -2.84 32.41
C LEU A 288 7.97 -1.94 33.38
N THR A 289 9.18 -2.36 33.77
CA THR A 289 10.06 -1.58 34.65
C THR A 289 11.39 -1.33 33.96
N ALA A 290 11.79 -0.07 33.86
CA ALA A 290 13.13 0.32 33.42
C ALA A 290 14.11 0.12 34.56
N GLU A 291 15.25 -0.50 34.27
CA GLU A 291 16.24 -0.81 35.29
C GLU A 291 17.02 0.46 35.67
N ASN A 292 18.12 0.75 34.97
CA ASN A 292 19.12 1.69 35.49
C ASN A 292 19.27 2.96 34.66
N LYS A 293 18.48 3.17 33.60
CA LYS A 293 18.60 4.35 32.73
C LYS A 293 17.29 4.79 32.11
N LYS A 294 17.25 6.09 31.75
CA LYS A 294 16.20 6.62 30.89
C LYS A 294 16.35 6.05 29.49
N GLN A 295 15.27 5.51 28.94
CA GLN A 295 15.28 4.86 27.63
C GLN A 295 13.97 5.07 26.88
N LYS A 296 14.07 5.29 25.57
CA LYS A 296 12.93 5.37 24.66
C LYS A 296 12.71 4.01 24.02
N LEU A 297 11.47 3.52 24.12
CA LEU A 297 11.12 2.14 23.78
C LEU A 297 9.89 2.12 22.86
N VAL A 298 9.81 1.09 22.03
CA VAL A 298 8.59 0.68 21.34
C VAL A 298 8.12 -0.63 21.92
N VAL A 299 6.91 -0.61 22.47
CA VAL A 299 6.23 -1.79 22.99
C VAL A 299 5.23 -2.26 21.93
N ASP A 300 5.32 -3.53 21.60
CA ASP A 300 4.40 -4.25 20.73
C ASP A 300 3.90 -5.50 21.48
N TYR A 301 2.83 -6.12 20.96
CA TYR A 301 2.40 -7.43 21.44
C TYR A 301 2.17 -8.36 20.25
N ALA A 302 2.41 -9.65 20.45
CA ALA A 302 2.10 -10.69 19.48
C ALA A 302 0.98 -11.58 19.99
N ILE A 303 0.04 -11.93 19.12
CA ILE A 303 -0.83 -13.09 19.34
C ILE A 303 -0.33 -14.22 18.48
N HIS A 304 -0.06 -15.35 19.12
CA HIS A 304 0.27 -16.63 18.50
C HIS A 304 -1.04 -17.33 18.17
N PHE A 305 -1.53 -17.10 16.96
CA PHE A 305 -2.81 -17.63 16.50
C PHE A 305 -2.68 -19.10 16.15
N MET A 306 -3.62 -19.92 16.65
CA MET A 306 -3.79 -21.30 16.22
C MET A 306 -4.11 -21.34 14.72
N LYS A 307 -3.51 -22.31 14.03
CA LYS A 307 -3.73 -22.60 12.61
C LYS A 307 -4.55 -23.87 12.44
N ALA A 308 -5.07 -24.08 11.24
CA ALA A 308 -5.84 -25.29 10.88
C ALA A 308 -5.08 -26.60 11.16
N ASN A 309 -3.75 -26.58 11.10
CA ASN A 309 -2.89 -27.74 11.30
C ASN A 309 -2.42 -27.90 12.77
N GLY A 310 -2.99 -27.18 13.72
CA GLY A 310 -2.65 -27.28 15.14
C GLY A 310 -1.37 -26.55 15.58
N THR A 311 -0.64 -25.92 14.65
CA THR A 311 0.52 -25.07 14.97
C THR A 311 0.08 -23.64 15.30
N THR A 312 0.96 -22.85 15.90
CA THR A 312 0.72 -21.42 16.14
C THR A 312 1.60 -20.53 15.26
N SER A 313 1.08 -19.35 14.91
CA SER A 313 1.83 -18.34 14.17
C SER A 313 1.69 -16.97 14.83
N ALA A 314 2.82 -16.33 15.13
CA ALA A 314 2.84 -15.00 15.71
C ALA A 314 2.34 -13.94 14.72
N LYS A 315 1.46 -13.06 15.19
CA LYS A 315 1.12 -11.81 14.51
C LYS A 315 1.38 -10.65 15.46
N VAL A 316 2.34 -9.80 15.09
CA VAL A 316 2.71 -8.61 15.86
C VAL A 316 1.74 -7.45 15.59
N PHE A 317 1.29 -6.83 16.68
CA PHE A 317 0.42 -5.67 16.73
C PHE A 317 1.14 -4.52 17.45
N LYS A 318 0.91 -3.30 16.96
CA LYS A 318 1.44 -2.10 17.60
C LYS A 318 0.72 -1.85 18.92
N LEU A 319 1.49 -1.53 19.97
CA LEU A 319 0.92 -1.11 21.26
C LEU A 319 1.18 0.37 21.52
N ARG A 320 2.42 0.76 21.85
CA ARG A 320 2.74 2.12 22.27
C ARG A 320 4.24 2.42 22.19
N GLU A 321 4.61 3.66 21.87
CA GLU A 321 5.95 4.20 22.11
C GLU A 321 5.98 4.86 23.49
N ILE A 322 6.98 4.54 24.31
CA ILE A 322 7.11 5.05 25.68
C ILE A 322 8.53 5.56 25.94
N THR A 323 8.68 6.40 26.95
CA THR A 323 9.98 6.74 27.54
C THR A 323 9.85 6.51 29.03
N LEU A 324 10.75 5.72 29.60
CA LEU A 324 10.80 5.44 31.03
C LEU A 324 12.14 5.91 31.58
N GLY A 325 12.14 6.57 32.73
CA GLY A 325 13.31 6.87 33.54
C GLY A 325 13.87 5.64 34.26
N ALA A 326 15.04 5.75 34.87
CA ALA A 326 15.62 4.67 35.68
C ALA A 326 14.69 4.32 36.86
N GLY A 327 14.47 3.03 37.10
CA GLY A 327 13.54 2.51 38.12
C GLY A 327 12.05 2.74 37.83
N GLU A 328 11.69 3.49 36.79
CA GLU A 328 10.30 3.84 36.50
C GLU A 328 9.53 2.62 36.00
N GLN A 329 8.31 2.46 36.50
CA GLN A 329 7.38 1.42 36.11
C GLN A 329 6.15 2.01 35.42
N ILE A 330 5.67 1.34 34.37
CA ILE A 330 4.41 1.66 33.71
C ILE A 330 3.54 0.42 33.61
N THR A 331 2.22 0.60 33.77
CA THR A 331 1.22 -0.43 33.47
C THR A 331 0.41 -0.01 32.24
N ILE A 332 0.19 -0.95 31.32
CA ILE A 332 -0.55 -0.74 30.08
C ILE A 332 -1.66 -1.78 29.99
N SER A 333 -2.91 -1.32 29.88
CA SER A 333 -4.08 -2.15 29.59
C SER A 333 -4.39 -2.16 28.10
N LYS A 334 -4.72 -3.32 27.55
CA LYS A 334 -5.08 -3.46 26.14
C LYS A 334 -6.17 -4.50 25.91
N GLN A 335 -6.92 -4.27 24.84
CA GLN A 335 -7.94 -5.15 24.32
C GLN A 335 -7.61 -5.61 22.89
N HIS A 336 -7.93 -6.87 22.58
CA HIS A 336 -7.83 -7.45 21.24
C HIS A 336 -9.14 -8.17 20.87
N SER A 337 -9.78 -7.74 19.78
CA SER A 337 -11.05 -8.32 19.35
C SER A 337 -10.86 -9.60 18.54
N PHE A 338 -11.65 -10.63 18.85
CA PHE A 338 -11.80 -11.86 18.07
C PHE A 338 -13.09 -11.87 17.24
N LYS A 339 -13.63 -10.68 16.91
CA LYS A 339 -14.74 -10.56 15.96
C LYS A 339 -14.35 -11.13 14.60
N PRO A 340 -15.23 -11.90 13.93
CA PRO A 340 -14.97 -12.42 12.59
C PRO A 340 -14.56 -11.31 11.62
N ILE A 341 -13.50 -11.55 10.85
CA ILE A 341 -13.00 -10.66 9.79
C ILE A 341 -12.73 -11.46 8.53
N THR A 342 -12.86 -10.83 7.36
CA THR A 342 -12.67 -11.49 6.06
C THR A 342 -11.22 -11.91 5.80
N THR A 343 -10.25 -11.27 6.46
CA THR A 343 -8.81 -11.49 6.23
C THR A 343 -8.19 -12.56 7.13
N ARG A 344 -8.94 -13.12 8.08
CA ARG A 344 -8.43 -14.16 9.00
C ARG A 344 -9.55 -15.04 9.53
N LYS A 345 -9.39 -16.36 9.33
CA LYS A 345 -10.14 -17.37 10.06
C LYS A 345 -9.47 -17.65 11.41
N TYR A 346 -10.26 -17.66 12.48
CA TYR A 346 -9.82 -18.09 13.80
C TYR A 346 -10.11 -19.58 14.00
N TYR A 347 -9.22 -20.27 14.68
CA TYR A 347 -9.34 -21.70 14.97
C TYR A 347 -9.36 -21.88 16.49
N PRO A 348 -10.22 -22.76 17.04
CA PRO A 348 -10.25 -23.01 18.48
C PRO A 348 -8.94 -23.65 18.96
N GLY A 349 -8.68 -23.54 20.26
CA GLY A 349 -7.52 -24.14 20.93
C GLY A 349 -6.58 -23.12 21.58
N LYS A 350 -5.39 -23.62 21.96
CA LYS A 350 -4.40 -22.88 22.74
C LYS A 350 -3.73 -21.77 21.92
N HIS A 351 -3.85 -20.55 22.39
CA HIS A 351 -3.19 -19.36 21.88
C HIS A 351 -2.23 -18.79 22.92
N ALA A 352 -1.31 -17.94 22.48
CA ALA A 352 -0.44 -17.20 23.38
C ALA A 352 -0.41 -15.71 23.03
N LEU A 353 -0.23 -14.89 24.05
CA LEU A 353 0.10 -13.48 23.97
C LEU A 353 1.56 -13.32 24.39
N SER A 354 2.35 -12.58 23.62
CA SER A 354 3.71 -12.20 24.02
C SER A 354 3.87 -10.69 23.98
N VAL A 355 4.65 -10.15 24.93
CA VAL A 355 5.05 -8.75 24.98
C VAL A 355 6.43 -8.60 24.35
N LEU A 356 6.56 -7.65 23.43
CA LEU A 356 7.81 -7.34 22.75
C LEU A 356 8.22 -5.91 23.08
N VAL A 357 9.48 -5.71 23.45
CA VAL A 357 10.07 -4.38 23.61
C VAL A 357 11.27 -4.27 22.70
N ASN A 358 11.23 -3.27 21.81
CA ASN A 358 12.22 -3.10 20.74
C ASN A 358 12.50 -4.42 19.98
N GLY A 359 11.43 -5.17 19.70
CA GLY A 359 11.50 -6.44 18.97
C GLY A 359 11.88 -7.66 19.82
N VAL A 360 12.38 -7.47 21.04
CA VAL A 360 12.78 -8.56 21.93
C VAL A 360 11.57 -9.03 22.74
N MET A 361 11.30 -10.34 22.72
CA MET A 361 10.23 -10.94 23.52
C MET A 361 10.66 -11.02 24.98
N LEU A 362 9.90 -10.39 25.89
CA LEU A 362 10.20 -10.39 27.33
C LEU A 362 9.40 -11.44 28.11
N GLY A 363 8.28 -11.91 27.57
CA GLY A 363 7.38 -12.84 28.23
C GLY A 363 5.96 -12.74 27.70
N GLY A 364 5.02 -13.38 28.38
CA GLY A 364 3.66 -13.50 27.88
C GLY A 364 2.73 -14.32 28.75
N ALA A 365 1.55 -14.61 28.21
CA ALA A 365 0.54 -15.43 28.85
C ALA A 365 -0.25 -16.24 27.81
N GLU A 366 -0.78 -17.38 28.23
CA GLU A 366 -1.56 -18.27 27.35
C GLU A 366 -3.07 -18.14 27.62
N PHE A 367 -3.86 -18.38 26.58
CA PHE A 367 -5.33 -18.40 26.65
C PHE A 367 -5.88 -19.41 25.63
N THR A 368 -7.12 -19.84 25.82
CA THR A 368 -7.83 -20.76 24.93
C THR A 368 -8.91 -19.99 24.19
N LEU A 369 -8.94 -20.13 22.87
CA LEU A 369 -10.08 -19.72 22.06
C LEU A 369 -11.05 -20.91 21.96
N LEU A 370 -12.30 -20.71 22.36
CA LEU A 370 -13.37 -21.70 22.36
C LEU A 370 -14.07 -21.79 21.01
#